data_AF-A0A2H1FEX4-F1
#
_entry.id   AF-A0A2H1FEX4-F1
#
_cell.length_a   1.000
_cell.length_b   1.000
_cell.length_c   1.000
_cell.angle_alpha   90.00
_cell.angle_beta   90.00
_cell.angle_gamma   90.00
#
_symmetry.space_group_name_H-M   'P 1'
#
loop_
_entity.id
_entity.type
_entity.pdbx_description
1 polymer ?
#
loop_
_entity_poly.entity_id
_entity_poly.type
_entity_poly.pdbx_seq_one_letter_code
_entity_poly.pdbx_strand_id
1 'polypeptide(L)'
;MDLQHRTNISKQLGPVMVFILINCEQGKEASIMEKLYSIKSIKEIQQISGNYDIIVKLEAITVDIIKETINWKIRKIDGIHSTTTLLCLPLSTENRQDVMEWH
;
A
#
# COMPACT_ATOMS: atom_id res chain seq x y z
N MET A 1 -14.37 20.89 -37.32
CA MET A 1 -14.00 21.63 -36.09
C MET A 1 -14.08 20.64 -34.94
N ASP A 2 -12.98 19.94 -34.70
CA ASP A 2 -12.88 18.89 -33.69
C ASP A 2 -12.88 19.48 -32.28
N LEU A 3 -14.01 19.32 -31.60
CA LEU A 3 -14.12 19.50 -30.16
C LEU A 3 -13.81 18.14 -29.51
N GLN A 4 -12.52 17.76 -29.50
CA GLN A 4 -12.03 16.80 -28.52
C GLN A 4 -12.18 17.42 -27.13
N HIS A 5 -13.25 17.03 -26.45
CA HIS A 5 -13.51 17.34 -25.05
C HIS A 5 -12.28 16.93 -24.24
N ARG A 6 -11.57 17.94 -23.73
CA ARG A 6 -10.32 17.81 -23.00
C ARG A 6 -10.51 17.00 -21.72
N THR A 7 -10.25 15.70 -21.76
CA THR A 7 -9.92 14.91 -20.57
C THR A 7 -8.49 15.22 -20.14
N ASN A 8 -8.30 16.38 -19.51
CA ASN A 8 -7.10 16.63 -18.71
C ASN A 8 -7.29 16.00 -17.33
N ILE A 9 -7.30 14.66 -17.28
CA ILE A 9 -6.95 13.96 -16.05
C ILE A 9 -5.42 13.95 -16.06
N SER A 10 -4.85 14.94 -15.37
CA SER A 10 -3.41 15.09 -15.18
C SER A 10 -2.79 13.77 -14.76
N LYS A 11 -1.74 13.38 -15.49
CA LYS A 11 -0.83 12.26 -15.19
C LYS A 11 -0.76 11.96 -13.70
N GLN A 12 -1.06 10.73 -13.30
CA GLN A 12 -0.67 10.21 -12.01
C GLN A 12 0.86 10.32 -11.90
N LEU A 13 1.35 11.35 -11.20
CA LEU A 13 2.75 11.80 -11.29
C LEU A 13 3.72 10.97 -10.43
N GLY A 14 3.22 9.95 -9.74
CA GLY A 14 4.00 9.11 -8.82
C GLY A 14 3.45 7.69 -8.72
N PRO A 15 4.19 6.78 -8.05
CA PRO A 15 3.76 5.40 -7.89
C PRO A 15 2.42 5.32 -7.14
N VAL A 16 1.64 4.30 -7.46
CA VAL A 16 0.50 3.87 -6.64
C VAL A 16 1.04 3.43 -5.29
N MET A 17 0.53 4.03 -4.22
CA MET A 17 0.89 3.70 -2.84
C MET A 17 -0.30 3.06 -2.13
N VAL A 18 -0.03 1.98 -1.39
CA VAL A 18 -1.01 1.34 -0.51
C VAL A 18 -0.42 1.04 0.85
N PHE A 19 -1.28 1.01 1.86
CA PHE A 19 -0.99 0.37 3.13
C PHE A 19 -1.72 -0.97 3.19
N ILE A 20 -1.05 -1.99 3.70
CA ILE A 20 -1.60 -3.32 3.88
C ILE A 20 -1.52 -3.63 5.37
N LEU A 21 -2.67 -3.83 5.99
CA LEU A 21 -2.79 -4.28 7.36
C LEU A 21 -2.89 -5.80 7.33
N ILE A 22 -2.12 -6.49 8.16
CA ILE A 22 -1.98 -7.94 8.15
C ILE A 22 -2.32 -8.47 9.54
N ASN A 23 -3.18 -9.49 9.56
CA ASN A 23 -3.32 -10.37 10.72
C ASN A 23 -2.56 -11.67 10.43
N CYS A 24 -1.78 -12.12 11.39
CA CYS A 24 -0.99 -13.32 11.30
C CYS A 24 -1.11 -14.22 12.53
N GLU A 25 -0.58 -15.41 12.40
CA GLU A 25 -0.48 -16.40 13.46
C GLU A 25 0.48 -15.91 14.54
N GLN A 26 0.05 -16.01 15.80
CA GLN A 26 0.84 -15.57 16.95
C GLN A 26 2.20 -16.27 16.99
N GLY A 27 3.27 -15.50 17.13
CA GLY A 27 4.64 -16.00 17.18
C GLY A 27 5.31 -16.19 15.81
N LYS A 28 4.59 -15.96 14.69
CA LYS A 28 5.17 -15.98 13.33
C LYS A 28 5.53 -14.60 12.79
N GLU A 29 5.29 -13.53 13.54
CA GLU A 29 5.42 -12.13 13.10
C GLU A 29 6.83 -11.88 12.56
N ALA A 30 7.88 -12.28 13.29
CA ALA A 30 9.27 -12.09 12.88
C ALA A 30 9.59 -12.77 11.55
N SER A 31 9.20 -14.03 11.36
CA SER A 31 9.44 -14.77 10.11
C SER A 31 8.66 -14.18 8.94
N ILE A 32 7.45 -13.69 9.19
CA ILE A 32 6.62 -13.01 8.20
C ILE A 32 7.30 -11.69 7.78
N MET A 33 7.75 -10.89 8.74
CA MET A 33 8.47 -9.64 8.48
C MET A 33 9.74 -9.88 7.65
N GLU A 34 10.55 -10.90 7.97
CA GLU A 34 11.72 -11.27 7.16
C GLU A 34 11.37 -11.56 5.69
N LYS A 35 10.31 -12.34 5.46
CA LYS A 35 9.82 -12.62 4.10
C LYS A 35 9.32 -11.36 3.40
N LEU A 36 8.62 -10.48 4.12
CA LEU A 36 8.17 -9.19 3.60
C LEU A 36 9.35 -8.29 3.23
N TYR A 37 10.42 -8.24 4.02
CA TYR A 37 11.63 -7.45 3.69
C TYR A 37 12.29 -7.88 2.37
N SER A 38 12.11 -9.12 1.94
CA SER A 38 12.62 -9.60 0.64
C SER A 38 11.85 -9.09 -0.59
N ILE A 39 10.66 -8.50 -0.40
CA ILE A 39 9.79 -8.04 -1.48
C ILE A 39 10.14 -6.58 -1.83
N LYS A 40 10.82 -6.39 -2.98
CA LYS A 40 11.34 -5.07 -3.44
C LYS A 40 10.34 -3.89 -3.47
N SER A 41 9.05 -4.15 -3.67
CA SER A 41 8.01 -3.12 -3.73
C SER A 41 7.55 -2.64 -2.35
N ILE A 42 7.92 -3.35 -1.28
CA ILE A 42 7.64 -2.93 0.09
C ILE A 42 8.66 -1.86 0.51
N LYS A 43 8.15 -0.75 1.06
CA LYS A 43 8.95 0.40 1.49
C LYS A 43 9.14 0.45 3.00
N GLU A 44 8.11 0.06 3.74
CA GLU A 44 8.10 0.10 5.19
C GLU A 44 7.31 -1.09 5.72
N ILE A 45 7.77 -1.66 6.83
CA ILE A 45 7.12 -2.74 7.55
C ILE A 45 7.21 -2.39 9.03
N GLN A 46 6.08 -2.40 9.73
CA GLN A 46 6.04 -2.16 11.18
C GLN A 46 5.14 -3.20 11.82
N GLN A 47 5.62 -3.81 12.91
CA GLN A 47 4.74 -4.53 13.81
C GLN A 47 3.96 -3.50 14.64
N ILE A 48 2.67 -3.73 14.85
CA ILE A 48 1.80 -2.81 15.56
C ILE A 48 1.02 -3.56 16.64
N SER A 49 0.67 -2.84 17.71
CA SER A 49 -0.27 -3.33 18.72
C SER A 49 -1.67 -2.84 18.37
N GLY A 50 -2.62 -3.74 18.12
CA GLY A 50 -4.00 -3.39 17.83
C GLY A 50 -4.79 -4.54 17.20
N ASN A 51 -5.78 -4.21 16.37
CA ASN A 51 -6.61 -5.19 15.65
C ASN A 51 -5.89 -5.87 14.46
N TYR A 52 -4.62 -5.54 14.27
CA TYR A 52 -3.73 -6.05 13.25
C TYR A 52 -2.35 -6.18 13.86
N ASP A 53 -1.53 -7.07 13.31
CA ASP A 53 -0.21 -7.37 13.85
C ASP A 53 0.89 -6.62 13.09
N ILE A 54 0.72 -6.44 11.77
CA ILE A 54 1.73 -5.82 10.90
C ILE A 54 1.05 -4.82 9.95
N ILE A 55 1.68 -3.66 9.77
CA ILE A 55 1.38 -2.73 8.68
C ILE A 55 2.54 -2.68 7.68
N VAL A 56 2.21 -2.68 6.40
CA VAL A 56 3.15 -2.65 5.29
C VAL A 56 2.80 -1.49 4.37
N LYS A 57 3.78 -0.66 4.03
CA LYS A 57 3.67 0.32 2.94
C LYS A 57 4.24 -0.29 1.67
N LEU A 58 3.46 -0.28 0.60
CA LEU A 58 3.85 -0.85 -0.69
C LEU A 58 3.63 0.19 -1.80
N GLU A 59 4.63 0.31 -2.68
CA GLU A 59 4.58 1.21 -3.82
C GLU A 59 4.84 0.45 -5.13
N ALA A 60 4.05 0.74 -6.16
CA ALA A 60 4.25 0.19 -7.50
C ALA A 60 3.81 1.18 -8.59
N ILE A 61 4.19 0.92 -9.84
CA ILE A 61 3.82 1.78 -10.97
C ILE A 61 2.34 1.66 -11.38
N THR A 62 1.69 0.53 -11.07
CA THR A 62 0.28 0.28 -11.41
C THR A 62 -0.43 -0.50 -10.31
N VAL A 63 -1.76 -0.36 -10.25
CA VAL A 63 -2.63 -1.10 -9.33
C VAL A 63 -2.55 -2.61 -9.56
N ASP A 64 -2.32 -3.06 -10.80
CA ASP A 64 -2.23 -4.50 -11.09
C ASP A 64 -1.00 -5.13 -10.45
N ILE A 65 0.15 -4.45 -10.46
CA ILE A 65 1.35 -4.91 -9.75
C ILE A 65 1.12 -4.96 -8.23
N ILE A 66 0.34 -4.01 -7.68
CA ILE A 66 -0.09 -4.07 -6.27
C ILE A 66 -0.87 -5.36 -6.02
N LYS A 67 -1.92 -5.62 -6.81
CA LYS A 67 -2.79 -6.80 -6.66
C LYS A 67 -2.01 -8.10 -6.79
N GLU A 68 -1.14 -8.20 -7.78
CA GLU A 68 -0.28 -9.37 -7.97
C GLU A 68 0.66 -9.58 -6.79
N THR A 69 1.31 -8.51 -6.31
CA THR A 69 2.19 -8.61 -5.15
C THR A 69 1.44 -9.06 -3.91
N ILE A 70 0.24 -8.53 -3.67
CA ILE A 70 -0.58 -8.94 -2.53
C ILE A 70 -1.00 -10.41 -2.66
N ASN A 71 -1.57 -10.81 -3.79
CA ASN A 71 -2.15 -12.14 -3.95
C ASN A 71 -1.11 -13.26 -4.04
N TRP A 72 0.05 -12.98 -4.65
CA TRP A 72 1.04 -14.01 -4.97
C TRP A 72 2.27 -13.98 -4.09
N LYS A 73 2.62 -12.83 -3.50
CA LYS A 73 3.80 -12.72 -2.64
C LYS A 73 3.41 -12.59 -1.18
N ILE A 74 2.49 -11.68 -0.84
CA ILE A 74 2.14 -11.41 0.55
C ILE A 74 1.21 -12.51 1.09
N ARG A 75 0.01 -12.69 0.52
CA ARG A 75 -0.99 -13.67 1.00
C ARG A 75 -0.56 -15.14 0.88
N LYS A 76 0.59 -15.42 0.27
CA LYS A 76 1.19 -16.76 0.18
C LYS A 76 2.23 -17.02 1.27
N ILE A 77 2.61 -16.02 2.05
CA ILE A 77 3.48 -16.21 3.21
C ILE A 77 2.73 -17.01 4.26
N ASP A 78 3.30 -18.16 4.64
CA ASP A 78 2.81 -18.99 5.74
C ASP A 78 2.66 -18.17 7.03
N GLY A 79 1.54 -18.40 7.73
CA GLY A 79 1.17 -17.66 8.94
C GLY A 79 0.37 -16.39 8.71
N ILE A 80 0.19 -15.90 7.48
CA ILE A 80 -0.74 -14.78 7.21
C ILE A 80 -2.18 -15.31 7.15
N HIS A 81 -3.06 -14.77 8.01
CA HIS A 81 -4.47 -15.13 8.04
C HIS A 81 -5.33 -14.24 7.15
N SER A 82 -5.11 -12.93 7.22
CA SER A 82 -5.88 -11.97 6.43
C SER A 82 -5.09 -10.70 6.16
N THR A 83 -5.55 -9.96 5.16
CA THR A 83 -4.98 -8.66 4.81
C THR A 83 -6.11 -7.68 4.50
N THR A 84 -6.04 -6.45 5.01
CA THR A 84 -6.87 -5.32 4.60
C THR A 84 -6.00 -4.34 3.83
N THR A 85 -6.44 -3.92 2.63
CA THR A 85 -5.66 -3.02 1.78
C THR A 85 -6.30 -1.63 1.74
N LEU A 86 -5.51 -0.61 2.08
CA LEU A 86 -5.87 0.80 2.05
C LEU A 86 -5.16 1.46 0.88
N LEU A 87 -5.91 1.85 -0.15
CA LEU A 87 -5.37 2.56 -1.31
C LEU A 87 -5.18 4.04 -0.95
N CYS A 88 -3.96 4.56 -1.12
CA CYS A 88 -3.71 5.99 -0.93
C CYS A 88 -4.29 6.75 -2.13
N LEU A 89 -5.22 7.68 -1.86
CA LEU A 89 -5.75 8.56 -2.89
C LEU A 89 -4.75 9.68 -3.18
N PRO A 90 -4.57 10.07 -4.46
CA PRO A 90 -3.73 11.20 -4.80
C PRO A 90 -4.26 12.47 -4.13
N LEU A 91 -3.40 13.20 -3.43
CA LEU A 91 -3.73 14.52 -2.91
C LEU A 91 -4.02 15.44 -4.10
N SER A 92 -5.26 15.92 -4.22
CA SER A 92 -5.57 17.10 -5.04
C SER A 92 -4.85 18.31 -4.44
N THR A 93 -4.56 19.31 -5.26
CA THR A 93 -3.85 20.54 -4.85
C THR A 93 -4.53 21.32 -3.73
N GLU A 94 -5.83 21.11 -3.48
CA GLU A 94 -6.54 21.67 -2.32
C GLU A 94 -6.12 21.04 -0.99
N ASN A 95 -5.89 19.73 -0.94
CA ASN A 95 -5.60 19.02 0.31
C ASN A 95 -4.18 19.23 0.84
N ARG A 96 -3.26 19.87 0.09
CA ARG A 96 -1.86 20.03 0.53
C ARG A 96 -1.66 21.10 1.59
N GLN A 97 -2.54 22.10 1.65
CA GLN A 97 -2.44 23.17 2.63
C GLN A 97 -2.86 22.69 4.02
N ASP A 98 -3.92 21.88 4.10
CA ASP A 98 -4.48 21.38 5.37
C ASP A 98 -3.56 20.40 6.10
N VAL A 99 -2.77 19.59 5.37
CA VAL A 99 -1.88 18.58 5.97
C VAL A 99 -0.62 19.21 6.57
N MET A 100 -0.16 20.36 6.05
CA MET A 100 0.99 21.07 6.61
C MET A 100 0.64 21.91 7.85
N GLU A 101 -0.66 22.12 8.12
CA GLU A 101 -1.14 22.89 9.27
C GLU A 101 -1.44 22.01 10.50
N TRP A 102 -1.37 20.68 10.39
CA TRP A 102 -1.44 19.78 11.54
C TRP A 102 -0.12 19.80 12.34
N HIS A 103 -0.03 20.77 13.26
CA HIS A 103 0.86 20.75 14.43
C HIS A 103 0.08 20.21 15.65
#